data_AF-A0A401TV24-F1
#
_entry.id   AF-A0A401TV24-F1
#
_cell.length_a   1.000
_cell.length_b   1.000
_cell.length_c   1.000
_cell.angle_alpha   90.00
_cell.angle_beta   90.00
_cell.angle_gamma   90.00
#
_symmetry.space_group_name_H-M   'P 1'
#
loop_
_entity.id
_entity.type
_entity.pdbx_description
1 polymer ?
#
loop_
_entity_poly.entity_id
_entity_poly.type
_entity_poly.pdbx_seq_one_letter_code
_entity_poly.pdbx_strand_id
1 'polypeptide(L)'
;MLHPYAPPADPLHVTLYSDRDENEIYQHAFYQHLEGTQWDISSSCILLGKEGVAGVVELTAEQLEWYEMSEEAIPHLTLAVHAEYQAKDLGPTSKRLMALTDRVWTQLPGLQYSSSEEAYRIMYRTTDKVLLEHRQIERFHGREKTDHPQAAAMFDALYQIPCGQQVQRTLVTANTSHQSHSI
;
A
#
# COMPACT_ATOMS: atom_id res chain seq x y z
N MET A 1 -5.86 21.38 -5.99
CA MET A 1 -6.81 20.68 -6.88
C MET A 1 -6.93 19.25 -6.35
N LEU A 2 -8.13 18.64 -6.25
CA LEU A 2 -8.24 17.24 -5.80
C LEU A 2 -7.79 16.31 -6.93
N HIS A 3 -6.84 15.43 -6.66
CA HIS A 3 -6.36 14.47 -7.65
C HIS A 3 -7.41 13.35 -7.87
N PRO A 4 -7.61 12.90 -9.12
CA PRO A 4 -8.51 11.79 -9.40
C PRO A 4 -7.87 10.46 -8.99
N TYR A 5 -8.13 10.03 -7.76
CA TYR A 5 -7.73 8.72 -7.29
C TYR A 5 -8.75 7.64 -7.68
N ALA A 6 -8.27 6.41 -7.85
CA ALA A 6 -9.08 5.20 -7.96
C ALA A 6 -8.79 4.27 -6.77
N PRO A 7 -9.73 3.37 -6.41
CA PRO A 7 -9.44 2.30 -5.45
C PRO A 7 -8.24 1.46 -5.92
N PRO A 8 -7.43 0.89 -4.99
CA PRO A 8 -6.40 -0.07 -5.35
C PRO A 8 -7.00 -1.33 -6.01
N ALA A 9 -6.23 -1.97 -6.88
CA ALA A 9 -6.65 -3.23 -7.50
C ALA A 9 -6.68 -4.40 -6.50
N ASP A 10 -5.72 -4.44 -5.59
CA ASP A 10 -5.62 -5.46 -4.54
C ASP A 10 -6.52 -5.07 -3.34
N PRO A 11 -7.11 -6.05 -2.61
CA PRO A 11 -7.75 -5.80 -1.31
C PRO A 11 -6.79 -5.09 -0.33
N LEU A 12 -7.34 -4.44 0.70
CA LEU A 12 -6.53 -3.71 1.68
C LEU A 12 -5.53 -4.65 2.40
N HIS A 13 -4.25 -4.31 2.30
CA HIS A 13 -3.17 -5.09 2.88
C HIS A 13 -1.97 -4.20 3.19
N VAL A 14 -1.12 -4.67 4.11
CA VAL A 14 0.22 -4.15 4.34
C VAL A 14 1.20 -5.13 3.68
N THR A 15 2.05 -4.64 2.79
CA THR A 15 3.09 -5.50 2.20
C THR A 15 4.27 -5.61 3.17
N LEU A 16 4.63 -6.83 3.59
CA LEU A 16 5.85 -7.08 4.37
C LEU A 16 7.04 -7.39 3.48
N TYR A 17 6.82 -8.18 2.42
CA TYR A 17 7.86 -8.56 1.50
C TYR A 17 7.28 -8.77 0.10
N SER A 18 7.99 -8.25 -0.90
CA SER A 18 7.71 -8.54 -2.31
C SER A 18 8.86 -9.38 -2.84
N ASP A 19 8.65 -10.68 -2.90
CA ASP A 19 9.69 -11.61 -3.32
C ASP A 19 9.93 -11.49 -4.84
N ARG A 20 11.09 -10.94 -5.18
CA ARG A 20 11.56 -10.82 -6.57
C ARG A 20 12.63 -11.85 -6.92
N ASP A 21 13.22 -12.47 -5.90
CA ASP A 21 14.44 -13.27 -6.02
C ASP A 21 14.22 -14.73 -5.57
N GLU A 22 12.98 -15.11 -5.28
CA GLU A 22 12.58 -16.43 -4.78
C GLU A 22 13.34 -16.80 -3.50
N ASN A 23 13.28 -15.94 -2.49
CA ASN A 23 13.95 -16.15 -1.22
C ASN A 23 13.29 -17.27 -0.39
N GLU A 24 13.68 -18.51 -0.69
CA GLU A 24 13.17 -19.72 -0.03
C GLU A 24 13.34 -19.69 1.50
N ILE A 25 14.38 -19.05 2.02
CA ILE A 25 14.63 -18.96 3.46
C ILE A 25 13.53 -18.12 4.14
N TYR A 26 13.27 -16.94 3.59
CA TYR A 26 12.21 -16.08 4.10
C TYR A 26 10.84 -16.76 3.96
N GLN A 27 10.55 -17.32 2.77
CA GLN A 27 9.28 -18.00 2.52
C GLN A 27 9.05 -19.17 3.50
N HIS A 28 10.08 -20.00 3.73
CA HIS A 28 9.99 -21.13 4.65
C HIS A 28 9.79 -20.67 6.10
N ALA A 29 10.56 -19.66 6.54
CA ALA A 29 10.43 -19.11 7.89
C ALA A 29 9.04 -18.48 8.10
N PHE A 30 8.53 -17.74 7.12
CA PHE A 30 7.20 -17.15 7.18
C PHE A 30 6.12 -18.22 7.25
N TYR A 31 6.19 -19.23 6.38
CA TYR A 31 5.24 -20.35 6.37
C TYR A 31 5.21 -21.12 7.69
N GLN A 32 6.37 -21.35 8.31
CA GLN A 32 6.46 -22.10 9.56
C GLN A 32 5.98 -21.33 10.78
N HIS A 33 6.19 -20.02 10.82
CA HIS A 33 6.02 -19.23 12.04
C HIS A 33 4.87 -18.24 12.00
N LEU A 34 4.49 -17.73 10.83
CA LEU A 34 3.56 -16.61 10.71
C LEU A 34 2.30 -16.89 9.90
N GLU A 35 2.35 -17.78 8.89
CA GLU A 35 1.21 -18.05 8.02
C GLU A 35 -0.05 -18.42 8.82
N GLY A 36 -1.17 -17.73 8.53
CA GLY A 36 -2.46 -17.97 9.19
C GLY A 36 -2.57 -17.41 10.61
N THR A 37 -1.51 -16.82 11.17
CA THR A 37 -1.56 -16.12 12.46
C THR A 37 -2.15 -14.72 12.31
N GLN A 38 -2.45 -14.06 13.43
CA GLN A 38 -2.99 -12.71 13.44
C GLN A 38 -2.07 -11.75 14.17
N TRP A 39 -1.93 -10.55 13.62
CA TRP A 39 -1.28 -9.42 14.28
C TRP A 39 -2.27 -8.32 14.59
N ASP A 40 -2.00 -7.58 15.66
CA ASP A 40 -2.52 -6.24 15.84
C ASP A 40 -1.55 -5.26 15.15
N ILE A 41 -2.07 -4.42 14.26
CA ILE A 41 -1.32 -3.32 13.64
C ILE A 41 -1.93 -2.00 14.06
N SER A 42 -1.10 -0.96 14.22
CA SER A 42 -1.58 0.39 14.49
C SER A 42 -1.40 1.27 13.27
N SER A 43 -2.39 2.11 12.96
CA SER A 43 -2.25 3.18 11.96
C SER A 43 -2.21 4.52 12.66
N SER A 44 -1.36 5.44 12.21
CA SER A 44 -1.11 6.72 12.93
C SER A 44 -1.48 7.98 12.18
N CYS A 45 -1.65 7.89 10.86
CA CYS A 45 -2.24 8.94 10.05
C CYS A 45 -2.60 8.43 8.65
N ILE A 46 -3.39 9.22 7.94
CA ILE A 46 -3.62 9.07 6.50
C ILE A 46 -2.91 10.21 5.78
N LEU A 47 -2.16 9.88 4.74
CA LEU A 47 -1.44 10.81 3.89
C LEU A 47 -2.14 10.90 2.53
N LEU A 48 -2.29 12.11 2.03
CA LEU A 48 -2.82 12.39 0.70
C LEU A 48 -1.77 13.18 -0.07
N GLY A 49 -1.22 12.58 -1.12
CA GLY A 49 -0.26 13.20 -2.03
C GLY A 49 -0.71 13.07 -3.49
N LYS A 50 0.10 13.58 -4.42
CA LYS A 50 -0.18 13.46 -5.86
C LYS A 50 -0.25 12.01 -6.35
N GLU A 51 0.53 11.12 -5.73
CA GLU A 51 0.60 9.70 -6.09
C GLU A 51 -0.62 8.89 -5.62
N GLY A 52 -1.25 9.29 -4.51
CA GLY A 52 -2.36 8.55 -3.93
C GLY A 52 -2.62 8.87 -2.46
N VAL A 53 -3.39 7.99 -1.85
CA VAL A 53 -3.81 8.04 -0.45
C VAL A 53 -3.32 6.79 0.27
N ALA A 54 -2.58 6.97 1.36
CA ALA A 54 -1.99 5.88 2.14
C ALA A 54 -2.23 6.05 3.64
N GLY A 55 -2.60 4.96 4.32
CA GLY A 55 -2.55 4.88 5.78
C GLY A 55 -1.16 4.46 6.23
N VAL A 56 -0.52 5.22 7.12
CA VAL A 56 0.79 4.85 7.68
C VAL A 56 0.60 3.84 8.79
N VAL A 57 1.30 2.71 8.70
CA VAL A 57 1.24 1.62 9.68
C VAL A 57 2.48 1.65 10.56
N GLU A 58 2.25 1.58 11.87
CA GLU A 58 3.26 1.43 12.91
C GLU A 58 3.34 -0.07 13.26
N LEU A 59 4.40 -0.73 12.78
CA LEU A 59 4.75 -2.09 13.16
C LEU A 59 5.54 -2.10 14.48
N THR A 60 5.36 -3.14 15.30
CA THR A 60 6.19 -3.36 16.49
C THR A 60 7.61 -3.75 16.10
N ALA A 61 8.55 -3.74 17.05
CA ALA A 61 9.93 -4.17 16.81
C ALA A 61 10.00 -5.61 16.25
N GLU A 62 9.23 -6.53 16.83
CA GLU A 62 9.13 -7.92 16.37
C GLU A 62 8.51 -8.03 14.96
N GLN A 63 7.47 -7.25 14.67
CA GLN A 63 6.86 -7.24 13.34
C GLN A 63 7.78 -6.64 12.27
N LEU A 64 8.62 -5.66 12.64
CA LEU A 64 9.60 -5.04 11.76
C LEU A 64 10.71 -6.01 11.32
N GLU A 65 11.00 -7.05 12.10
CA GLU A 65 11.96 -8.10 11.69
C GLU A 65 11.51 -8.85 10.42
N TRP A 66 10.21 -8.80 10.09
CA TRP A 66 9.63 -9.42 8.91
C TRP A 66 9.41 -8.45 7.73
N TYR A 67 9.69 -7.16 7.93
CA TYR A 67 9.50 -6.13 6.93
C TYR A 67 10.75 -6.00 6.04
N GLU A 68 10.74 -6.74 4.93
CA GLU A 68 11.85 -6.87 3.97
C GLU A 68 11.61 -6.02 2.70
N MET A 69 11.02 -4.84 2.88
CA MET A 69 10.87 -3.87 1.79
C MET A 69 12.12 -2.97 1.69
N SER A 70 12.30 -2.31 0.55
CA SER A 70 13.36 -1.32 0.36
C SER A 70 13.38 -0.31 1.51
N GLU A 71 14.59 0.08 1.94
CA GLU A 71 14.79 1.12 2.96
C GLU A 71 14.07 2.44 2.60
N GLU A 72 13.79 2.70 1.32
CA GLU A 72 13.06 3.89 0.87
C GLU A 72 11.57 3.85 1.19
N ALA A 73 10.99 2.70 1.53
CA ALA A 73 9.57 2.53 1.80
C ALA A 73 9.29 2.34 3.30
N ILE A 74 8.12 2.80 3.75
CA ILE A 74 7.60 2.50 5.09
C ILE A 74 6.34 1.62 5.02
N PRO A 75 6.01 0.86 6.09
CA PRO A 75 4.79 0.07 6.15
C PRO A 75 3.55 0.97 5.97
N HIS A 76 2.68 0.58 5.03
CA HIS A 76 1.51 1.37 4.68
C HIS A 76 0.38 0.50 4.15
N LEU A 77 -0.83 1.04 4.27
CA LEU A 77 -2.05 0.59 3.60
C LEU A 77 -2.29 1.49 2.38
N THR A 78 -2.38 0.91 1.19
CA THR A 78 -2.83 1.67 0.01
C THR A 78 -4.35 1.82 0.08
N LEU A 79 -4.85 3.07 0.13
CA LEU A 79 -6.28 3.37 0.20
C LEU A 79 -6.84 3.84 -1.15
N ALA A 80 -6.04 4.59 -1.92
CA ALA A 80 -6.38 4.99 -3.27
C ALA A 80 -5.10 5.36 -4.05
N VAL A 81 -5.11 5.22 -5.37
CA VAL A 81 -3.94 5.47 -6.24
C VAL A 81 -4.33 6.40 -7.37
N HIS A 82 -3.48 7.37 -7.69
CA HIS A 82 -3.68 8.23 -8.86
C HIS A 82 -3.36 7.45 -10.15
N ALA A 83 -4.09 7.75 -11.24
CA ALA A 83 -4.05 6.98 -12.49
C ALA A 83 -2.66 6.83 -13.15
N GLU A 84 -1.74 7.74 -12.83
CA GLU A 84 -0.38 7.79 -13.38
C GLU A 84 0.65 7.04 -12.52
N TYR A 85 0.23 6.51 -11.37
CA TYR A 85 1.09 5.87 -10.38
C TYR A 85 0.62 4.45 -10.06
N GLN A 86 1.45 3.71 -9.33
CA GLN A 86 1.18 2.36 -8.87
C GLN A 86 1.23 2.30 -7.33
N ALA A 87 0.55 1.31 -6.74
CA ALA A 87 0.58 1.11 -5.28
C ALA A 87 2.00 1.04 -4.69
N LYS A 88 2.97 0.50 -5.44
CA LYS A 88 4.38 0.42 -5.01
C LYS A 88 5.03 1.79 -4.80
N ASP A 89 4.51 2.84 -5.44
CA ASP A 89 5.05 4.20 -5.34
C ASP A 89 4.62 4.89 -4.03
N LEU A 90 3.61 4.34 -3.33
CA LEU A 90 3.10 4.92 -2.08
C LEU A 90 4.00 4.68 -0.87
N GLY A 91 4.82 3.63 -0.86
CA GLY A 91 5.80 3.40 0.21
C GLY A 91 6.81 4.54 0.32
N PRO A 92 7.57 4.81 -0.76
CA PRO A 92 8.50 5.94 -0.82
C PRO A 92 7.83 7.31 -0.64
N THR A 93 6.64 7.48 -1.22
CA THR A 93 5.86 8.71 -1.05
C THR A 93 5.48 8.92 0.41
N SER A 94 4.98 7.90 1.10
CA SER A 94 4.60 8.00 2.51
C SER A 94 5.81 8.35 3.38
N LYS A 95 6.97 7.73 3.11
CA LYS A 95 8.22 8.07 3.82
C LYS A 95 8.61 9.54 3.62
N ARG A 96 8.61 10.01 2.36
CA ARG A 96 8.91 11.40 2.00
C ARG A 96 7.96 12.37 2.70
N LEU A 97 6.65 12.13 2.60
CA LEU A 97 5.64 12.99 3.21
C LEU A 97 5.78 13.01 4.74
N MET A 98 6.08 11.88 5.39
CA MET A 98 6.29 11.83 6.84
C MET A 98 7.45 12.71 7.33
N ALA A 99 8.47 12.93 6.50
CA ALA A 99 9.64 13.74 6.84
C ALA A 99 9.43 15.26 6.65
N LEU A 100 8.27 15.70 6.13
CA LEU A 100 7.99 17.12 5.89
C LEU A 100 7.93 17.94 7.19
N THR A 101 8.63 19.08 7.18
CA THR A 101 8.73 20.00 8.31
C THR A 101 7.89 21.27 8.15
N ASP A 102 7.32 21.52 6.97
CA ASP A 102 6.53 22.71 6.62
C ASP A 102 5.01 22.55 6.85
N ARG A 103 4.60 21.49 7.57
CA ARG A 103 3.18 21.19 7.80
C ARG A 103 2.53 22.21 8.72
N VAL A 104 1.39 22.73 8.29
CA VAL A 104 0.54 23.66 9.06
C VAL A 104 -0.83 23.05 9.30
N TRP A 105 -1.41 23.32 10.48
CA TRP A 105 -2.79 22.95 10.77
C TRP A 105 -3.76 23.78 9.95
N THR A 106 -4.78 23.11 9.39
CA THR A 106 -5.87 23.79 8.70
C THR A 106 -6.98 24.17 9.70
N GLN A 107 -8.04 24.82 9.21
CA GLN A 107 -9.23 25.09 10.01
C GLN A 107 -10.05 23.82 10.30
N LEU A 108 -9.79 22.72 9.58
CA LEU A 108 -10.46 21.44 9.79
C LEU A 108 -9.72 20.65 10.90
N PRO A 109 -10.46 20.16 11.93
CA PRO A 109 -9.86 19.37 13.00
C PRO A 109 -9.10 18.15 12.48
N GLY A 110 -7.91 17.90 13.02
CA GLY A 110 -7.12 16.73 12.65
C GLY A 110 -6.44 16.80 11.28
N LEU A 111 -6.58 17.90 10.53
CA LEU A 111 -6.02 18.03 9.18
C LEU A 111 -4.83 18.99 9.14
N GLN A 112 -3.70 18.50 8.65
CA GLN A 112 -2.51 19.27 8.33
C GLN A 112 -2.31 19.37 6.81
N TYR A 113 -1.72 20.47 6.36
CA TYR A 113 -1.36 20.72 4.96
C TYR A 113 0.11 21.12 4.84
N SER A 114 0.78 20.66 3.79
CA SER A 114 2.12 21.09 3.40
C SER A 114 2.04 21.76 2.03
N SER A 115 2.55 22.99 1.93
CA SER A 115 2.59 23.71 0.65
C SER A 115 3.70 23.24 -0.28
N SER A 116 4.80 22.69 0.25
CA SER A 116 5.93 22.24 -0.58
C SER A 116 5.60 21.01 -1.42
N GLU A 117 4.79 20.09 -0.90
CA GLU A 117 4.36 18.88 -1.61
C GLU A 117 2.88 18.92 -2.02
N GLU A 118 2.17 20.03 -1.76
CA GLU A 118 0.71 20.15 -1.95
C GLU A 118 -0.07 18.99 -1.33
N ALA A 119 0.39 18.52 -0.16
CA ALA A 119 -0.05 17.27 0.44
C ALA A 119 -0.81 17.49 1.76
N TYR A 120 -1.74 16.59 2.06
CA TYR A 120 -2.50 16.60 3.31
C TYR A 120 -2.11 15.44 4.21
N ARG A 121 -2.27 15.65 5.52
CA ARG A 121 -2.17 14.60 6.54
C ARG A 121 -3.37 14.69 7.46
N ILE A 122 -4.10 13.59 7.55
CA ILE A 122 -5.19 13.40 8.52
C ILE A 122 -4.61 12.67 9.72
N MET A 123 -4.67 13.29 10.89
CA MET A 123 -4.31 12.70 12.16
C MET A 123 -5.40 11.72 12.57
N TYR A 124 -5.05 10.44 12.60
CA TYR A 124 -5.98 9.36 12.90
C TYR A 124 -5.19 8.22 13.54
N ARG A 125 -5.64 7.73 14.68
CA ARG A 125 -5.01 6.58 15.34
C ARG A 125 -6.03 5.47 15.53
N THR A 126 -5.72 4.28 15.03
CA THR A 126 -6.52 3.08 15.20
C THR A 126 -5.63 1.86 15.33
N THR A 127 -6.21 0.78 15.82
CA THR A 127 -5.60 -0.55 15.81
C THR A 127 -6.55 -1.50 15.10
N ASP A 128 -6.00 -2.37 14.26
CA ASP A 128 -6.75 -3.35 13.49
C ASP A 128 -6.09 -4.72 13.63
N LYS A 129 -6.92 -5.78 13.56
CA LYS A 129 -6.43 -7.16 13.47
C LYS A 129 -6.26 -7.55 12.01
N VAL A 130 -5.13 -8.16 11.70
CA VAL A 130 -4.77 -8.55 10.34
C VAL A 130 -4.34 -10.01 10.30
N LEU A 131 -4.67 -10.67 9.20
CA LEU A 131 -4.29 -12.07 8.96
C LEU A 131 -3.02 -12.08 8.11
N LEU A 132 -2.05 -12.88 8.52
CA LEU A 132 -0.78 -13.04 7.82
C LEU A 132 -0.93 -14.12 6.75
N GLU A 133 -0.67 -13.76 5.49
CA GLU A 133 -0.87 -14.65 4.35
C GLU A 133 0.21 -14.49 3.29
N HIS A 134 0.75 -15.60 2.83
CA HIS A 134 1.52 -15.64 1.60
C HIS A 134 0.56 -15.68 0.40
N ARG A 135 0.65 -14.68 -0.49
CA ARG A 135 -0.19 -14.59 -1.70
C ARG A 135 0.65 -14.43 -2.96
N GLN A 136 0.50 -15.38 -3.86
CA GLN A 136 0.97 -15.21 -5.23
C GLN A 136 0.00 -14.30 -5.99
N ILE A 137 0.49 -13.14 -6.43
CA ILE A 137 -0.32 -12.18 -7.19
C ILE A 137 0.22 -12.11 -8.61
N GLU A 138 -0.63 -12.41 -9.58
CA GLU A 138 -0.30 -12.20 -10.97
C GLU A 138 -0.35 -10.71 -11.28
N ARG A 139 0.76 -10.16 -11.79
CA ARG A 139 0.83 -8.77 -12.21
C ARG A 139 1.04 -8.70 -13.70
N PHE A 140 0.13 -8.01 -14.37
CA PHE A 140 0.35 -7.55 -15.72
C PHE A 140 1.17 -6.27 -15.62
N HIS A 141 2.38 -6.25 -16.20
CA HIS A 141 3.23 -5.04 -16.29
C HIS A 141 2.65 -3.99 -17.27
N GLY A 142 1.34 -3.98 -17.48
CA GLY A 142 0.62 -2.90 -18.13
C GLY A 142 0.24 -1.82 -17.12
N ARG A 143 0.13 -0.57 -17.57
CA ARG A 143 -0.57 0.46 -16.78
C ARG A 143 -1.95 -0.08 -16.41
N GLU A 144 -2.40 0.11 -15.18
CA GLU A 144 -3.60 -0.50 -14.57
C GLU A 144 -4.94 0.04 -15.17
N LYS A 145 -4.97 0.35 -16.47
CA LYS A 145 -6.11 0.88 -17.23
C LYS A 145 -6.13 0.36 -18.67
N THR A 146 -5.87 -0.92 -18.85
CA THR A 146 -5.98 -1.59 -20.16
C THR A 146 -7.25 -2.42 -20.32
N ASP A 147 -8.14 -2.39 -19.34
CA ASP A 147 -9.27 -3.32 -19.28
C ASP A 147 -10.54 -2.72 -19.91
N HIS A 148 -10.43 -1.51 -20.46
CA HIS A 148 -11.50 -0.93 -21.26
C HIS A 148 -11.65 -1.72 -22.58
N PRO A 149 -12.85 -2.06 -23.05
CA PRO A 149 -13.03 -2.84 -24.28
C PRO A 149 -12.44 -2.17 -25.55
N GLN A 150 -12.09 -0.88 -25.50
CA GLN A 150 -11.37 -0.17 -26.56
C GLN A 150 -9.84 -0.15 -26.40
N ALA A 151 -9.31 -0.59 -25.26
CA ALA A 151 -7.87 -0.64 -25.01
C ALA A 151 -7.18 -1.65 -25.94
N ALA A 152 -7.79 -2.81 -26.18
CA ALA A 152 -7.29 -3.80 -27.14
C ALA A 152 -7.07 -3.20 -28.54
N ALA A 153 -7.97 -2.33 -29.00
CA ALA A 153 -7.84 -1.65 -30.29
C ALA A 153 -6.75 -0.56 -30.31
N MET A 154 -6.40 0.01 -29.15
CA MET A 154 -5.29 0.96 -29.03
C MET A 154 -3.93 0.26 -28.90
N PHE A 155 -3.89 -0.96 -28.35
CA PHE A 155 -2.65 -1.75 -28.22
C PHE A 155 -2.14 -2.30 -29.55
N ASP A 156 -3.02 -2.68 -30.48
CA ASP A 156 -2.61 -3.11 -31.83
C ASP A 156 -1.90 -2.02 -32.64
N ALA A 157 -2.02 -0.75 -32.23
CA ALA A 157 -1.36 0.39 -32.87
C ALA A 157 0.02 0.73 -32.29
N LEU A 158 0.42 0.17 -31.14
CA LEU A 158 1.64 0.58 -30.41
C LEU A 158 2.39 -0.65 -29.87
N TYR A 159 3.26 -1.21 -30.71
CA TYR A 159 4.39 -2.10 -30.41
C TYR A 159 4.20 -3.25 -29.39
N GLN A 160 4.39 -4.46 -29.89
CA GLN A 160 4.51 -5.71 -29.14
C GLN A 160 5.49 -5.61 -27.96
N ILE A 161 5.00 -5.80 -26.73
CA ILE A 161 5.82 -6.20 -25.57
C ILE A 161 5.15 -7.42 -24.94
N PRO A 162 5.78 -8.60 -24.95
CA PRO A 162 5.26 -9.77 -24.25
C PRO A 162 5.74 -9.85 -22.79
N CYS A 163 5.00 -10.67 -22.05
CA CYS A 163 5.31 -11.36 -20.79
C CYS A 163 4.91 -10.65 -19.49
N GLY A 164 3.79 -11.13 -18.91
CA GLY A 164 3.49 -10.95 -17.50
C GLY A 164 4.53 -11.68 -16.64
N GLN A 165 4.85 -11.10 -15.49
CA GLN A 165 5.78 -11.69 -14.53
C GLN A 165 4.94 -12.06 -13.30
N GLN A 166 4.93 -13.33 -12.92
CA GLN A 166 4.36 -13.73 -11.63
C GLN A 166 5.29 -13.18 -10.54
N VAL A 167 4.75 -12.41 -9.61
CA VAL A 167 5.50 -11.90 -8.45
C VAL A 167 4.84 -12.49 -7.21
N GLN A 168 5.57 -13.32 -6.47
CA GLN A 168 5.09 -13.79 -5.18
C GLN A 168 5.22 -12.65 -4.16
N ARG A 169 4.17 -12.44 -3.37
CA ARG A 169 4.17 -11.40 -2.32
C ARG A 169 3.75 -12.01 -1.01
N THR A 170 4.48 -11.68 0.04
CA THR A 170 4.03 -11.93 1.39
C THR A 170 3.25 -10.71 1.84
N LEU A 171 1.94 -10.90 1.99
CA LEU A 171 1.02 -9.85 2.36
C LEU A 171 0.50 -10.06 3.78
N VAL A 172 0.29 -8.96 4.47
CA VAL A 172 -0.52 -8.95 5.67
C VAL A 172 -1.87 -8.41 5.27
N THR A 173 -2.84 -9.29 5.09
CA THR A 173 -4.18 -8.92 4.64
C THR A 173 -4.94 -8.36 5.83
N ALA A 174 -5.37 -7.10 5.73
CA ALA A 174 -6.17 -6.48 6.76
C ALA A 174 -7.63 -6.95 6.63
N ASN A 175 -7.99 -7.98 7.39
CA ASN A 175 -9.39 -8.38 7.53
C ASN A 175 -10.05 -7.52 8.61
N THR A 176 -10.74 -6.45 8.19
CA THR A 176 -11.60 -5.70 9.09
C THR A 176 -12.80 -6.56 9.49
N SER A 177 -12.67 -7.29 10.60
CA SER A 177 -13.85 -7.82 11.28
C SER A 177 -14.58 -6.63 11.92
N HIS A 178 -15.56 -6.07 11.21
CA HIS A 178 -16.52 -5.15 11.80
C HIS A 178 -17.32 -5.91 12.86
N GLN A 179 -16.88 -5.90 14.12
CA GLN A 179 -17.80 -6.07 15.23
C GLN A 179 -18.59 -4.77 15.36
N SER A 180 -19.77 -4.77 14.77
CA SER A 180 -20.80 -3.78 15.03
C SER A 180 -21.21 -3.92 16.50
N HIS A 181 -20.66 -3.07 17.36
CA HIS A 181 -21.33 -2.77 18.61
C HIS A 181 -22.53 -1.88 18.29
N SER A 182 -23.70 -2.50 18.23
CA SER A 182 -24.97 -1.78 18.33
C SER A 182 -24.99 -1.01 19.64
N ILE A 183 -25.13 0.32 19.54
CA ILE A 183 -25.65 1.16 20.62
C ILE A 183 -27.16 1.23 20.43
#